data_AF-A0A535JZH0-F1
#
_entry.id   AF-A0A535JZH0-F1
#
_cell.length_a   1.000
_cell.length_b   1.000
_cell.length_c   1.000
_cell.angle_alpha   90.00
_cell.angle_beta   90.00
_cell.angle_gamma   90.00
#
_symmetry.space_group_name_H-M   'P 1'
#
loop_
_entity.id
_entity.type
_entity.pdbx_description
1 polymer ?
#
loop_
_entity_poly.entity_id
_entity_poly.type
_entity_poly.pdbx_seq_one_letter_code
_entity_poly.pdbx_strand_id
1 'polypeptide(L)'
;MTRRPDSGGTREFTNIHYARMILTTSDPSCIARDPASLEAEWSELARRRAVPSIFLTPEWLAVARAHDRRKQTTLAIGDKLGIAALAHEDDGTLTFAGGEFTDEQDVIAPPDDAAAVAEALGEWIAAQRTPRVRLEYVPEETPTPGAIARALAPRGYDVQVERLVTSPRLQLPADFEIYVQSLTKKDRHELRRKMRRLERGRRVAFRIAADGERAAVLDRFVALHRRSRGEKAEFMTTDRERYFRDVAEAVAAPGWLRLGVLDVDGEDVAVLFAFAYEGTLALYNAAYDPTLAALSVGVVCHAYAIRSALGEGIRTYDLLRGDEPYKYDLGATDRWLVRIEATRP
;
A
#
# COMPACT_ATOMS: atom_id res chain seq x y z
N MET A 1 29.14 -12.27 66.73
CA MET A 1 29.71 -12.99 65.56
C MET A 1 28.58 -13.19 64.56
N THR A 2 28.55 -12.37 63.49
CA THR A 2 28.70 -12.79 62.06
C THR A 2 27.47 -13.50 61.49
N ARG A 3 26.86 -13.20 60.33
CA ARG A 3 27.01 -12.27 59.19
C ARG A 3 25.67 -12.36 58.40
N ARG A 4 25.32 -11.30 57.67
CA ARG A 4 24.29 -11.11 56.61
C ARG A 4 24.51 -12.01 55.35
N PRO A 5 23.74 -11.93 54.22
CA PRO A 5 22.32 -11.56 53.92
C PRO A 5 21.65 -12.36 52.75
N ASP A 6 20.51 -11.84 52.24
CA ASP A 6 19.87 -11.95 50.89
C ASP A 6 18.97 -13.16 50.59
N SER A 7 17.84 -13.03 49.87
CA SER A 7 17.41 -12.05 48.86
C SER A 7 15.87 -11.95 48.77
N GLY A 8 15.37 -10.74 48.51
CA GLY A 8 14.01 -10.48 48.06
C GLY A 8 13.90 -10.60 46.53
N GLY A 9 12.71 -10.96 46.04
CA GLY A 9 12.36 -11.00 44.63
C GLY A 9 11.03 -10.30 44.40
N THR A 10 11.06 -8.98 44.28
CA THR A 10 9.93 -8.16 43.82
C THR A 10 9.99 -8.10 42.29
N ARG A 11 8.85 -8.28 41.63
CA ARG A 11 8.70 -8.28 40.17
C ARG A 11 9.13 -6.92 39.59
N GLU A 12 10.21 -6.92 38.80
CA GLU A 12 10.56 -5.81 37.94
C GLU A 12 9.74 -5.85 36.65
N PHE A 13 8.97 -4.78 36.44
CA PHE A 13 8.42 -4.42 35.14
C PHE A 13 9.58 -4.01 34.24
N THR A 14 9.81 -4.75 33.16
CA THR A 14 10.82 -4.41 32.16
C THR A 14 10.37 -3.17 31.39
N ASN A 15 10.90 -2.02 31.81
CA ASN A 15 10.88 -0.76 31.05
C ASN A 15 11.58 -0.96 29.70
N ILE A 16 10.80 -0.98 28.61
CA ILE A 16 11.36 -0.78 27.27
C ILE A 16 11.62 0.73 27.13
N HIS A 17 12.86 1.13 27.39
CA HIS A 17 13.34 2.47 27.06
C HIS A 17 13.39 2.62 25.54
N TYR A 18 12.33 3.18 24.95
CA TYR A 18 12.44 3.88 23.68
C TYR A 18 13.34 5.10 23.90
N ALA A 19 14.56 5.03 23.38
CA ALA A 19 15.42 6.20 23.29
C ALA A 19 14.68 7.26 22.45
N ARG A 20 14.34 8.40 23.07
CA ARG A 20 13.88 9.60 22.37
C ARG A 20 14.98 10.03 21.39
N MET A 21 14.80 9.69 20.12
CA MET A 21 15.65 10.14 19.04
C MET A 21 15.45 11.66 18.92
N ILE A 22 16.51 12.43 19.14
CA ILE A 22 16.50 13.88 18.98
C ILE A 22 16.33 14.16 17.48
N LEU A 23 15.11 14.52 17.10
CA LEU A 23 14.71 14.90 15.75
C LEU A 23 15.00 16.40 15.56
N THR A 24 16.23 16.75 15.19
CA THR A 24 16.55 18.17 14.89
C THR A 24 16.89 18.31 13.42
N THR A 25 16.03 19.00 12.68
CA THR A 25 16.36 19.62 11.39
C THR A 25 16.66 21.09 11.65
N SER A 26 17.60 21.67 10.91
CA SER A 26 17.91 23.11 10.96
C SER A 26 17.10 23.95 9.97
N ASP A 27 16.21 23.32 9.21
CA ASP A 27 15.39 23.95 8.18
C ASP A 27 14.02 24.35 8.77
N PRO A 28 13.67 25.65 8.80
CA PRO A 28 12.39 26.10 9.34
C PRO A 28 11.18 25.63 8.50
N SER A 29 11.39 25.22 7.25
CA SER A 29 10.35 24.74 6.36
C SER A 29 10.10 23.24 6.46
N CYS A 30 11.11 22.46 6.84
CA CYS A 30 11.04 20.99 6.94
C CYS A 30 11.45 20.56 8.34
N ILE A 31 10.46 20.32 9.21
CA ILE A 31 10.70 20.04 10.63
C ILE A 31 10.44 18.58 10.94
N ALA A 32 11.44 17.90 11.50
CA ALA A 32 11.25 16.52 11.93
C ALA A 32 10.29 16.43 13.14
N ARG A 33 9.36 15.48 13.09
CA ARG A 33 8.31 15.26 14.08
C ARG A 33 8.17 13.79 14.41
N ASP A 34 7.67 13.53 15.61
CA ASP A 34 7.15 12.22 15.98
C ASP A 34 5.92 11.93 15.11
N PRO A 35 5.87 10.82 14.32
CA PRO A 35 4.71 10.46 13.52
C PRO A 35 3.38 10.52 14.30
N ALA A 36 3.38 10.04 15.54
CA ALA A 36 2.17 10.01 16.37
C ALA A 36 1.64 11.42 16.69
N SER A 37 2.53 12.42 16.76
CA SER A 37 2.12 13.82 16.99
C SER A 37 1.44 14.47 15.79
N LEU A 38 1.52 13.85 14.61
CA LEU A 38 0.94 14.36 13.37
C LEU A 38 -0.31 13.59 12.93
N GLU A 39 -0.73 12.54 13.64
CA GLU A 39 -1.74 11.58 13.17
C GLU A 39 -3.02 12.24 12.62
N ALA A 40 -3.65 13.13 13.39
CA ALA A 40 -4.89 13.79 12.97
C ALA A 40 -4.72 14.66 11.72
N GLU A 41 -3.62 15.39 11.63
CA GLU A 41 -3.30 16.24 10.48
C GLU A 41 -2.92 15.40 9.26
N TRP A 42 -2.16 14.33 9.47
CA TRP A 42 -1.77 13.37 8.45
C TRP A 42 -3.00 12.75 7.80
N SER A 43 -3.94 12.22 8.60
CA SER A 43 -5.16 11.61 8.07
C SER A 43 -5.96 12.59 7.21
N GLU A 44 -6.00 13.88 7.57
CA GLU A 44 -6.68 14.90 6.80
C GLU A 44 -5.95 15.23 5.48
N LEU A 45 -4.63 15.39 5.52
CA LEU A 45 -3.81 15.64 4.33
C LEU A 45 -3.88 14.46 3.35
N ALA A 46 -3.82 13.22 3.85
CA ALA A 46 -3.92 11.99 3.05
C ALA A 46 -5.27 11.89 2.34
N ARG A 47 -6.36 12.23 3.05
CA ARG A 47 -7.72 12.25 2.49
C ARG A 47 -7.87 13.28 1.37
N ARG A 48 -7.25 14.46 1.55
CA ARG A 48 -7.40 15.61 0.65
C ARG A 48 -6.50 15.57 -0.58
N ARG A 49 -5.67 14.54 -0.77
CA ARG A 49 -4.88 14.36 -1.99
C ARG A 49 -5.76 14.33 -3.23
N ALA A 50 -5.21 14.75 -4.37
CA ALA A 50 -5.90 14.67 -5.67
C ALA A 50 -6.32 13.24 -6.01
N VAL A 51 -5.45 12.28 -5.69
CA VAL A 51 -5.71 10.84 -5.76
C VAL A 51 -5.42 10.27 -4.38
N PRO A 52 -6.45 10.04 -3.54
CA PRO A 52 -6.26 9.44 -2.23
C PRO A 52 -5.69 8.03 -2.34
N SER A 53 -4.76 7.70 -1.45
CA SER A 53 -4.10 6.40 -1.42
C SER A 53 -3.99 5.92 0.02
N ILE A 54 -4.46 4.70 0.29
CA ILE A 54 -4.34 4.09 1.62
C ILE A 54 -2.88 3.94 2.04
N PHE A 55 -1.98 3.78 1.08
CA PHE A 55 -0.54 3.60 1.30
C PHE A 55 0.15 4.82 1.95
N LEU A 56 -0.53 5.97 1.95
CA LEU A 56 -0.03 7.23 2.52
C LEU A 56 -0.76 7.67 3.79
N THR A 57 -1.62 6.83 4.36
CA THR A 57 -2.29 7.13 5.63
C THR A 57 -1.37 6.83 6.81
N PRO A 58 -1.58 7.46 7.98
CA PRO A 58 -0.77 7.16 9.16
C PRO A 58 -0.94 5.71 9.63
N GLU A 59 -2.12 5.09 9.45
CA GLU A 59 -2.37 3.69 9.82
C GLU A 59 -1.51 2.72 9.00
N TRP A 60 -1.46 2.91 7.67
CA TRP A 60 -0.62 2.10 6.80
C TRP A 60 0.86 2.27 7.14
N LEU A 61 1.30 3.52 7.23
CA LEU A 61 2.71 3.81 7.46
C LEU A 61 3.14 3.41 8.86
N ALA A 62 2.30 3.49 9.89
CA ALA A 62 2.65 2.96 11.21
C ALA A 62 3.03 1.47 11.15
N VAL A 63 2.24 0.65 10.46
CA VAL A 63 2.54 -0.78 10.27
C VAL A 63 3.78 -0.97 9.41
N ALA A 64 3.84 -0.31 8.26
CA ALA A 64 4.97 -0.44 7.33
C ALA A 64 6.31 -0.09 7.99
N ARG A 65 6.32 0.98 8.80
CA ARG A 65 7.48 1.43 9.55
C ARG A 65 7.89 0.46 10.65
N ALA A 66 6.93 -0.19 11.32
CA ALA A 66 7.20 -1.17 12.37
C ALA A 66 7.89 -2.45 11.83
N HIS A 67 7.69 -2.76 10.54
CA HIS A 67 8.34 -3.88 9.85
C HIS A 67 9.61 -3.50 9.09
N ASP A 68 9.95 -2.21 9.08
CA ASP A 68 11.13 -1.69 8.40
C ASP A 68 12.24 -1.35 9.42
N ARG A 69 13.39 -2.01 9.28
CA ARG A 69 14.53 -1.87 10.21
C ARG A 69 15.40 -0.65 9.93
N ARG A 70 15.20 0.01 8.78
CA ARG A 70 15.97 1.19 8.38
C ARG A 70 15.74 2.33 9.36
N LYS A 71 16.68 3.28 9.44
CA LYS A 71 16.45 4.51 10.19
C LYS A 71 15.42 5.34 9.44
N GLN A 72 14.43 5.88 10.14
CA GLN A 72 13.35 6.61 9.50
C GLN A 72 13.10 7.97 10.14
N THR A 73 12.58 8.92 9.36
CA THR A 73 12.24 10.28 9.78
C THR A 73 10.87 10.65 9.21
N THR A 74 10.12 11.49 9.91
CA THR A 74 8.90 12.11 9.40
C THR A 74 9.10 13.62 9.46
N LEU A 75 8.89 14.29 8.33
CA LEU A 75 8.98 15.73 8.21
C LEU A 75 7.56 16.31 8.10
N ALA A 76 7.26 17.30 8.92
CA ALA A 76 6.20 18.27 8.64
C ALA A 76 6.80 19.38 7.78
N ILE A 77 6.13 19.72 6.67
CA ILE A 77 6.64 20.61 5.62
C ILE A 77 5.73 21.83 5.49
N GLY A 78 6.35 23.02 5.46
CA GLY A 78 5.73 24.33 5.27
C GLY A 78 4.60 24.60 6.25
N ASP A 79 4.89 24.91 7.53
CA ASP A 79 3.90 25.11 8.61
C ASP A 79 2.60 24.30 8.44
N LYS A 80 2.73 22.95 8.34
CA LYS A 80 1.64 21.98 8.25
C LYS A 80 0.93 21.86 6.89
N LEU A 81 1.55 22.32 5.80
CA LEU A 81 1.03 22.16 4.44
C LEU A 81 1.21 20.74 3.89
N GLY A 82 2.19 19.98 4.40
CA GLY A 82 2.39 18.60 3.98
C GLY A 82 3.28 17.78 4.90
N ILE A 83 3.37 16.49 4.60
CA ILE A 83 4.19 15.52 5.33
C ILE A 83 5.04 14.72 4.34
N ALA A 84 6.28 14.41 4.73
CA ALA A 84 7.11 13.42 4.05
C ALA A 84 7.57 12.34 5.03
N ALA A 85 7.30 11.09 4.70
CA ALA A 85 7.72 9.91 5.44
C ALA A 85 8.98 9.33 4.78
N LEU A 86 10.14 9.39 5.44
CA LEU A 86 11.45 9.06 4.86
C LEU A 86 12.15 7.92 5.59
N ALA A 87 12.97 7.16 4.87
CA ALA A 87 13.85 6.12 5.37
C ALA A 87 15.27 6.28 4.81
N HIS A 88 16.26 5.80 5.57
CA HIS A 88 17.68 5.89 5.24
C HIS A 88 18.28 4.49 5.13
N GLU A 89 18.89 4.21 3.99
CA GLU A 89 19.73 3.03 3.80
C GLU A 89 21.08 3.19 4.52
N ASP A 90 21.74 2.08 4.82
CA ASP A 90 23.05 2.06 5.48
C ASP A 90 24.15 2.73 4.65
N ASP A 91 23.99 2.78 3.32
CA ASP A 91 24.91 3.44 2.38
C ASP A 91 24.69 4.96 2.27
N GLY A 92 23.75 5.51 3.05
CA GLY A 92 23.40 6.93 3.04
C GLY A 92 22.35 7.32 2.00
N THR A 93 21.78 6.37 1.26
CA THR A 93 20.67 6.62 0.33
C THR A 93 19.40 7.01 1.09
N LEU A 94 18.78 8.13 0.70
CA LEU A 94 17.47 8.53 1.21
C LEU A 94 16.35 7.97 0.32
N THR A 95 15.34 7.39 0.94
CA THR A 95 14.16 6.81 0.30
C THR A 95 12.89 7.28 1.02
N PHE A 96 11.71 7.03 0.45
CA PHE A 96 10.47 7.12 1.22
C PHE A 96 10.37 5.94 2.22
N ALA A 97 9.74 6.18 3.36
CA ALA A 97 9.38 5.14 4.31
C ALA A 97 8.15 4.39 3.81
N GLY A 98 8.03 3.11 4.19
CA GLY A 98 6.94 2.23 3.76
C GLY A 98 7.44 0.86 3.29
N GLY A 99 8.73 0.74 2.99
CA GLY A 99 9.34 -0.51 2.54
C GLY A 99 8.77 -1.02 1.21
N GLU A 100 9.15 -2.25 0.84
CA GLU A 100 8.80 -2.86 -0.45
C GLU A 100 7.28 -3.12 -0.63
N PHE A 101 6.55 -3.23 0.47
CA PHE A 101 5.12 -3.57 0.52
C PHE A 101 4.19 -2.38 0.36
N THR A 102 4.72 -1.15 0.31
CA THR A 102 3.94 0.05 0.06
C THR A 102 3.88 0.32 -1.44
N ASP A 103 2.72 0.09 -2.06
CA ASP A 103 2.54 0.11 -3.52
C ASP A 103 2.59 1.50 -4.15
N GLU A 104 2.24 2.55 -3.40
CA GLU A 104 2.32 3.95 -3.83
C GLU A 104 3.01 4.78 -2.74
N GLN A 105 4.04 5.55 -3.09
CA GLN A 105 4.80 6.39 -2.16
C GLN A 105 4.89 7.81 -2.69
N ASP A 106 4.69 8.81 -1.85
CA ASP A 106 4.68 10.21 -2.25
C ASP A 106 4.82 11.13 -1.02
N VAL A 107 4.97 12.44 -1.25
CA VAL A 107 4.62 13.43 -0.23
C VAL A 107 3.10 13.43 0.01
N ILE A 108 2.72 13.71 1.25
CA ILE A 108 1.32 13.78 1.67
C ILE A 108 0.92 15.25 1.76
N ALA A 109 0.17 15.72 0.76
CA ALA A 109 -0.29 17.11 0.68
C ALA A 109 -1.54 17.24 -0.19
N PRO A 110 -2.38 18.28 0.03
CA PRO A 110 -3.47 18.64 -0.87
C PRO A 110 -2.96 18.99 -2.29
N PRO A 111 -3.80 18.89 -3.33
CA PRO A 111 -3.42 19.13 -4.73
C PRO A 111 -2.71 20.48 -4.95
N ASP A 112 -3.24 21.54 -4.32
CA ASP A 112 -2.77 22.91 -4.51
C ASP A 112 -1.38 23.13 -3.85
N ASP A 113 -1.04 22.32 -2.85
CA ASP A 113 0.20 22.44 -2.07
C ASP A 113 1.24 21.38 -2.44
N ALA A 114 0.86 20.30 -3.12
CA ALA A 114 1.71 19.14 -3.38
C ALA A 114 3.03 19.50 -4.11
N ALA A 115 2.98 20.42 -5.07
CA ALA A 115 4.16 20.89 -5.77
C ALA A 115 5.13 21.64 -4.83
N ALA A 116 4.61 22.53 -3.99
CA ALA A 116 5.40 23.32 -3.05
C ALA A 116 6.00 22.44 -1.94
N VAL A 117 5.23 21.47 -1.44
CA VAL A 117 5.69 20.50 -0.44
C VAL A 117 6.81 19.62 -1.00
N ALA A 118 6.66 19.11 -2.22
CA ALA A 118 7.70 18.31 -2.88
C ALA A 118 8.95 19.14 -3.20
N GLU A 119 8.79 20.40 -3.61
CA GLU A 119 9.93 21.31 -3.82
C GLU A 119 10.68 21.56 -2.52
N ALA A 120 9.99 21.91 -1.42
CA ALA A 120 10.59 22.10 -0.10
C ALA A 120 11.30 20.83 0.42
N LEU A 121 10.74 19.64 0.17
CA LEU A 121 11.44 18.39 0.47
C LEU A 121 12.75 18.29 -0.32
N GLY A 122 12.75 18.60 -1.62
CA GLY A 122 13.95 18.58 -2.45
C GLY A 122 15.00 19.61 -1.98
N GLU A 123 14.59 20.80 -1.58
CA GLU A 123 15.49 21.81 -1.01
C GLU A 123 16.12 21.34 0.30
N TRP A 124 15.32 20.73 1.17
CA TRP A 124 15.80 20.13 2.41
C TRP A 124 16.82 19.03 2.14
N ILE A 125 16.54 18.11 1.20
CA ILE A 125 17.47 17.04 0.79
C ILE A 125 18.81 17.62 0.34
N ALA A 126 18.80 18.64 -0.51
CA ALA A 126 20.03 19.27 -0.98
C ALA A 126 20.81 19.99 0.14
N ALA A 127 20.09 20.60 1.10
CA ALA A 127 20.67 21.23 2.28
C ALA A 127 21.32 20.20 3.22
N GLN A 128 20.73 19.01 3.37
CA GLN A 128 21.35 17.87 4.09
C GLN A 128 22.57 17.31 3.36
N ARG A 129 22.79 17.71 2.10
CA ARG A 129 23.85 17.19 1.22
C ARG A 129 23.81 15.67 1.09
N THR A 130 22.61 15.09 1.06
CA THR A 130 22.41 13.64 0.92
C THR A 130 23.13 13.14 -0.34
N PRO A 131 23.99 12.11 -0.26
CA PRO A 131 24.81 11.68 -1.39
C PRO A 131 23.98 11.02 -2.50
N ARG A 132 22.96 10.24 -2.13
CA ARG A 132 22.05 9.56 -3.05
C ARG A 132 20.62 9.62 -2.57
N VAL A 133 19.70 9.82 -3.50
CA VAL A 133 18.27 9.83 -3.29
C VAL A 133 17.66 8.82 -4.24
N ARG A 134 16.78 7.96 -3.72
CA ARG A 134 16.03 6.98 -4.51
C ARG A 134 14.60 6.94 -4.00
N LEU A 135 13.73 7.74 -4.61
CA LEU A 135 12.30 7.79 -4.30
C LEU A 135 11.58 6.93 -5.34
N GLU A 136 11.02 5.81 -4.92
CA GLU A 136 10.37 4.83 -5.81
C GLU A 136 8.86 4.83 -5.61
N TYR A 137 8.15 4.24 -6.56
CA TYR A 137 6.70 4.07 -6.50
C TYR A 137 5.90 5.38 -6.44
N VAL A 138 6.46 6.47 -6.98
CA VAL A 138 5.82 7.79 -7.03
C VAL A 138 4.88 7.86 -8.24
N PRO A 139 3.59 8.20 -8.12
CA PRO A 139 2.73 8.34 -9.29
C PRO A 139 3.28 9.37 -10.28
N GLU A 140 3.35 8.99 -11.56
CA GLU A 140 3.84 9.87 -12.64
C GLU A 140 2.99 11.14 -12.76
N GLU A 141 1.69 11.04 -12.49
CA GLU A 141 0.75 12.15 -12.59
C GLU A 141 0.84 13.18 -11.45
N THR A 142 1.58 12.91 -10.37
CA THR A 142 1.68 13.86 -9.27
C THR A 142 2.75 14.92 -9.56
N PRO A 143 2.70 16.11 -8.92
CA PRO A 143 3.72 17.13 -9.10
C PRO A 143 5.12 16.71 -8.57
N THR A 144 5.18 15.68 -7.73
CA THR A 144 6.37 15.32 -6.94
C THR A 144 7.60 15.03 -7.78
N PRO A 145 7.57 14.20 -8.84
CA PRO A 145 8.77 13.92 -9.64
C PRO A 145 9.38 15.17 -10.24
N GLY A 146 8.54 16.03 -10.82
CA GLY A 146 8.99 17.29 -11.42
C GLY A 146 9.48 18.30 -10.38
N ALA A 147 8.81 18.41 -9.24
CA ALA A 147 9.17 19.35 -8.18
C ALA A 147 10.49 18.99 -7.49
N ILE A 148 10.69 17.71 -7.15
CA ILE A 148 11.96 17.21 -6.60
C ILE A 148 13.11 17.44 -7.58
N ALA A 149 12.91 17.14 -8.87
CA ALA A 149 13.93 17.36 -9.89
C ALA A 149 14.31 18.85 -10.03
N ARG A 150 13.32 19.76 -10.05
CA ARG A 150 13.57 21.21 -10.07
C ARG A 150 14.31 21.72 -8.84
N ALA A 151 14.04 21.14 -7.67
CA ALA A 151 14.72 21.52 -6.44
C ALA A 151 16.18 21.02 -6.41
N LEU A 152 16.44 19.79 -6.86
CA LEU A 152 17.75 19.14 -6.73
C LEU A 152 18.74 19.53 -7.85
N ALA A 153 18.30 19.58 -9.11
CA ALA A 153 19.22 19.76 -10.25
C ALA A 153 20.03 21.08 -10.20
N PRO A 154 19.45 22.25 -9.90
CA PRO A 154 20.22 23.49 -9.75
C PRO A 154 21.22 23.47 -8.58
N ARG A 155 21.09 22.51 -7.67
CA ARG A 155 21.92 22.35 -6.47
C ARG A 155 23.02 21.29 -6.66
N GLY A 156 23.27 20.89 -7.92
CA GLY A 156 24.40 20.05 -8.32
C GLY A 156 24.14 18.55 -8.24
N TYR A 157 22.87 18.13 -8.20
CA TYR A 157 22.50 16.73 -8.33
C TYR A 157 22.32 16.37 -9.82
N ASP A 158 22.80 15.20 -10.22
CA ASP A 158 22.34 14.54 -11.43
C ASP A 158 21.03 13.81 -11.09
N VAL A 159 19.92 14.22 -11.71
CA VAL A 159 18.57 13.74 -11.40
C VAL A 159 17.99 13.02 -12.61
N GLN A 160 17.55 11.78 -12.41
CA GLN A 160 16.85 10.97 -13.39
C GLN A 160 15.45 10.62 -12.88
N VAL A 161 14.45 10.68 -13.77
CA VAL A 161 13.08 10.25 -13.48
C VAL A 161 12.70 9.22 -14.53
N GLU A 162 12.42 8.00 -14.08
CA GLU A 162 12.17 6.85 -14.96
C GLU A 162 10.89 6.13 -14.55
N ARG A 163 10.13 5.66 -15.55
CA ARG A 163 8.99 4.77 -15.31
C ARG A 163 9.51 3.44 -14.74
N LEU A 164 9.09 3.12 -13.52
CA LEU A 164 9.54 1.94 -12.80
C LEU A 164 8.62 0.75 -13.04
N VAL A 165 7.31 0.95 -12.83
CA VAL A 165 6.31 -0.12 -12.91
C VAL A 165 4.93 0.45 -13.24
N THR A 166 4.11 -0.33 -13.93
CA THR A 166 2.70 0.01 -14.14
C THR A 166 1.89 -0.21 -12.86
N SER A 167 0.84 0.59 -12.68
CA SER A 167 -0.19 0.41 -11.66
C SER A 167 -1.57 0.51 -12.33
N PRO A 168 -2.06 -0.56 -12.98
CA PRO A 168 -3.26 -0.49 -13.79
C PRO A 168 -4.51 -0.21 -12.95
N ARG A 169 -5.34 0.73 -13.43
CA ARG A 169 -6.59 1.13 -12.77
C ARG A 169 -7.78 1.02 -13.73
N LEU A 170 -8.94 0.69 -13.18
CA LEU A 170 -10.22 0.68 -13.87
C LEU A 170 -11.13 1.74 -13.23
N GLN A 171 -11.75 2.56 -14.06
CA GLN A 171 -12.88 3.40 -13.64
C GLN A 171 -14.16 2.58 -13.69
N LEU A 172 -14.85 2.49 -12.56
CA LEU A 172 -16.09 1.74 -12.43
C LEU A 172 -17.28 2.60 -12.90
N PRO A 173 -18.14 2.07 -13.80
CA PRO A 173 -19.36 2.76 -14.21
C PRO A 173 -20.46 2.62 -13.15
N ALA A 174 -21.72 2.91 -13.50
CA ALA A 174 -22.82 2.87 -12.54
C ALA A 174 -23.24 1.46 -12.10
N ASP A 175 -23.05 0.44 -12.95
CA ASP A 175 -23.43 -0.93 -12.64
C ASP A 175 -22.57 -1.97 -13.38
N PHE A 176 -22.76 -3.23 -13.00
CA PHE A 176 -21.94 -4.35 -13.46
C PHE A 176 -22.16 -4.69 -14.93
N GLU A 177 -23.37 -4.54 -15.46
CA GLU A 177 -23.61 -4.83 -16.88
C GLU A 177 -23.04 -3.72 -17.77
N ILE A 178 -23.08 -2.46 -17.34
CA ILE A 178 -22.38 -1.36 -18.03
C ILE A 178 -20.88 -1.62 -18.03
N TYR A 179 -20.29 -2.05 -16.91
CA TYR A 179 -18.88 -2.45 -16.83
C TYR A 179 -18.56 -3.56 -17.84
N VAL A 180 -19.34 -4.64 -17.85
CA VAL A 180 -19.10 -5.75 -18.78
C VAL A 180 -19.26 -5.30 -20.25
N GLN A 181 -20.15 -4.34 -20.52
CA GLN A 181 -20.32 -3.76 -21.84
C GLN A 181 -19.19 -2.82 -22.27
N SER A 182 -18.51 -2.14 -21.34
CA SER A 182 -17.38 -1.26 -21.64
C SER A 182 -16.12 -2.02 -22.03
N LEU A 183 -16.03 -3.32 -21.70
CA LEU A 183 -14.94 -4.19 -22.14
C LEU A 183 -14.95 -4.41 -23.67
N THR A 184 -13.78 -4.75 -24.22
CA THR A 184 -13.68 -5.17 -25.63
C THR A 184 -14.58 -6.38 -25.90
N LYS A 185 -14.99 -6.57 -27.17
CA LYS A 185 -15.83 -7.72 -27.56
C LYS A 185 -15.23 -9.06 -27.12
N LYS A 186 -13.90 -9.19 -27.22
CA LYS A 186 -13.14 -10.38 -26.83
C LYS A 186 -13.21 -10.57 -25.32
N ASP A 187 -12.83 -9.55 -24.55
CA ASP A 187 -12.68 -9.67 -23.10
C ASP A 187 -14.03 -9.84 -22.41
N ARG A 188 -15.07 -9.14 -22.89
CA ARG A 188 -16.46 -9.36 -22.47
C ARG A 188 -16.89 -10.81 -22.66
N HIS A 189 -16.62 -11.39 -23.83
CA HIS A 189 -16.99 -12.78 -24.11
C HIS A 189 -16.25 -13.74 -23.17
N GLU A 190 -14.94 -13.53 -23.01
CA GLU A 190 -14.07 -14.36 -22.16
C GLU A 190 -14.45 -14.27 -20.69
N LEU A 191 -14.70 -13.08 -20.15
CA LEU A 191 -15.16 -12.89 -18.78
C LEU A 191 -16.46 -13.64 -18.51
N ARG A 192 -17.49 -13.42 -19.35
CA ARG A 192 -18.78 -14.12 -19.24
C ARG A 192 -18.63 -15.64 -19.40
N ARG A 193 -17.73 -16.11 -20.27
CA ARG A 193 -17.43 -17.54 -20.45
C ARG A 193 -16.81 -18.14 -19.20
N LYS A 194 -15.82 -17.48 -18.58
CA LYS A 194 -15.15 -17.91 -17.34
C LYS A 194 -16.15 -17.98 -16.18
N MET A 195 -16.97 -16.95 -15.99
CA MET A 195 -18.01 -16.92 -14.94
C MET A 195 -19.01 -18.08 -15.10
N ARG A 196 -19.64 -18.22 -16.28
CA ARG A 196 -20.58 -19.33 -16.55
C ARG A 196 -19.95 -20.71 -16.39
N ARG A 197 -18.67 -20.84 -16.71
CA ARG A 197 -17.95 -22.11 -16.54
C ARG A 197 -17.81 -22.43 -15.06
N LEU A 198 -17.44 -21.46 -14.22
CA LEU A 198 -17.38 -21.67 -12.77
C LEU A 198 -18.76 -21.99 -12.19
N GLU A 199 -19.80 -21.28 -12.59
CA GLU A 199 -21.17 -21.48 -12.05
C GLU A 199 -21.84 -22.79 -12.49
N ARG A 200 -21.35 -23.42 -13.56
CA ARG A 200 -21.98 -24.63 -14.12
C ARG A 200 -21.93 -25.81 -13.15
N GLY A 201 -23.09 -26.16 -12.60
CA GLY A 201 -23.27 -27.30 -11.71
C GLY A 201 -22.68 -27.12 -10.32
N ARG A 202 -22.38 -25.87 -9.92
CA ARG A 202 -21.75 -25.51 -8.65
C ARG A 202 -22.51 -24.36 -8.00
N ARG A 203 -22.57 -24.35 -6.67
CA ARG A 203 -23.03 -23.20 -5.89
C ARG A 203 -21.85 -22.24 -5.77
N VAL A 204 -21.99 -21.02 -6.28
CA VAL A 204 -20.94 -19.99 -6.22
C VAL A 204 -21.48 -18.79 -5.46
N ALA A 205 -20.74 -18.32 -4.46
CA ALA A 205 -21.07 -17.12 -3.72
C ALA A 205 -19.83 -16.24 -3.55
N PHE A 206 -20.01 -14.92 -3.58
CA PHE A 206 -18.98 -13.97 -3.22
C PHE A 206 -19.47 -13.10 -2.07
N ARG A 207 -18.61 -12.85 -1.10
CA ARG A 207 -18.91 -12.01 0.07
C ARG A 207 -17.67 -11.22 0.50
N ILE A 208 -17.91 -10.10 1.15
CA ILE A 208 -16.88 -9.45 1.97
C ILE A 208 -16.98 -10.07 3.37
N ALA A 209 -15.86 -10.54 3.92
CA ALA A 209 -15.81 -11.11 5.25
C ALA A 209 -16.24 -10.09 6.31
N ALA A 210 -17.09 -10.53 7.25
CA ALA A 210 -17.41 -9.73 8.42
C ALA A 210 -16.22 -9.67 9.39
N ASP A 211 -16.24 -8.70 10.31
CA ASP A 211 -15.17 -8.49 11.30
C ASP A 211 -14.87 -9.77 12.10
N GLY A 212 -15.91 -10.47 12.57
CA GLY A 212 -15.78 -11.74 13.29
C GLY A 212 -15.23 -12.91 12.47
N GLU A 213 -15.16 -12.79 11.14
CA GLU A 213 -14.59 -13.80 10.24
C GLU A 213 -13.14 -13.47 9.85
N ARG A 214 -12.62 -12.28 10.18
CA ARG A 214 -11.32 -11.78 9.74
C ARG A 214 -10.19 -12.78 9.97
N ALA A 215 -10.07 -13.30 11.18
CA ALA A 215 -9.00 -14.24 11.53
C ALA A 215 -9.05 -15.52 10.68
N ALA A 216 -10.21 -16.15 10.55
CA ALA A 216 -10.38 -17.37 9.78
C ALA A 216 -10.13 -17.16 8.27
N VAL A 217 -10.57 -16.01 7.73
CA VAL A 217 -10.33 -15.67 6.32
C VAL A 217 -8.87 -15.37 6.05
N LEU A 218 -8.15 -14.72 6.98
CA LEU A 218 -6.70 -14.53 6.89
C LEU A 218 -5.95 -15.86 6.95
N ASP A 219 -6.36 -16.79 7.83
CA ASP A 219 -5.79 -18.14 7.87
C ASP A 219 -5.98 -18.86 6.54
N ARG A 220 -7.17 -18.74 5.93
CA ARG A 220 -7.44 -19.30 4.61
C ARG A 220 -6.61 -18.63 3.51
N PHE A 221 -6.49 -17.31 3.51
CA PHE A 221 -5.65 -16.57 2.58
C PHE A 221 -4.19 -17.05 2.62
N VAL A 222 -3.62 -17.17 3.81
CA VAL A 222 -2.26 -17.69 4.03
C VAL A 222 -2.14 -19.14 3.54
N ALA A 223 -3.12 -20.00 3.87
CA ALA A 223 -3.13 -21.39 3.44
C ALA A 223 -3.18 -21.53 1.90
N LEU A 224 -3.99 -20.72 1.22
CA LEU A 224 -4.07 -20.69 -0.24
C LEU A 224 -2.76 -20.21 -0.89
N HIS A 225 -2.08 -19.22 -0.29
CA HIS A 225 -0.74 -18.81 -0.72
C HIS A 225 0.25 -19.97 -0.62
N ARG A 226 0.32 -20.63 0.54
CA ARG A 226 1.24 -21.76 0.77
C ARG A 226 0.95 -22.98 -0.12
N ARG A 227 -0.30 -23.17 -0.55
CA ARG A 227 -0.70 -24.20 -1.51
C ARG A 227 -0.31 -23.87 -2.96
N SER A 228 0.05 -22.62 -3.26
CA SER A 228 0.46 -22.20 -4.60
C SER A 228 1.79 -22.87 -5.01
N ARG A 229 2.33 -22.54 -6.19
CA ARG A 229 3.59 -23.09 -6.70
C ARG A 229 4.59 -21.98 -7.00
N GLY A 230 5.88 -22.31 -6.94
CA GLY A 230 6.98 -21.40 -7.26
C GLY A 230 7.04 -20.20 -6.30
N GLU A 231 7.43 -19.05 -6.85
CA GLU A 231 7.61 -17.79 -6.11
C GLU A 231 6.41 -17.40 -5.25
N LYS A 232 5.17 -17.72 -5.67
CA LYS A 232 3.96 -17.40 -4.90
C LYS A 232 3.81 -18.22 -3.62
N ALA A 233 4.36 -19.44 -3.58
CA ALA A 233 4.39 -20.25 -2.37
C ALA A 233 5.49 -19.77 -1.41
N GLU A 234 6.67 -19.49 -1.97
CA GLU A 234 7.82 -18.94 -1.24
C GLU A 234 7.58 -17.52 -0.74
N PHE A 235 6.63 -16.82 -1.36
CA PHE A 235 6.24 -15.49 -0.93
C PHE A 235 5.72 -15.47 0.51
N MET A 236 4.86 -16.40 0.93
CA MET A 236 4.17 -16.31 2.24
C MET A 236 5.00 -16.86 3.41
N THR A 237 6.10 -16.18 3.73
CA THR A 237 6.94 -16.43 4.91
C THR A 237 6.23 -16.05 6.21
N THR A 238 6.76 -16.47 7.37
CA THR A 238 6.22 -16.11 8.69
C THR A 238 6.21 -14.60 8.92
N ASP A 239 7.25 -13.89 8.48
CA ASP A 239 7.33 -12.43 8.62
C ASP A 239 6.30 -11.71 7.76
N ARG A 240 6.09 -12.19 6.53
CA ARG A 240 5.05 -11.64 5.64
C ARG A 240 3.66 -11.95 6.17
N GLU A 241 3.40 -13.16 6.64
CA GLU A 241 2.12 -13.47 7.30
C GLU A 241 1.83 -12.50 8.46
N ARG A 242 2.82 -12.23 9.33
CA ARG A 242 2.69 -11.24 10.41
C ARG A 242 2.37 -9.85 9.84
N TYR A 243 3.10 -9.40 8.83
CA TYR A 243 2.85 -8.12 8.17
C TYR A 243 1.41 -8.00 7.65
N PHE A 244 0.91 -8.99 6.92
CA PHE A 244 -0.47 -8.98 6.40
C PHE A 244 -1.51 -8.94 7.53
N ARG A 245 -1.26 -9.62 8.67
CA ARG A 245 -2.16 -9.58 9.83
C ARG A 245 -2.14 -8.21 10.51
N ASP A 246 -0.97 -7.61 10.68
CA ASP A 246 -0.82 -6.28 11.29
C ASP A 246 -1.49 -5.20 10.42
N VAL A 247 -1.32 -5.28 9.09
CA VAL A 247 -2.03 -4.41 8.14
C VAL A 247 -3.53 -4.60 8.23
N ALA A 248 -4.01 -5.85 8.25
CA ALA A 248 -5.44 -6.14 8.36
C ALA A 248 -6.04 -5.54 9.63
N GLU A 249 -5.33 -5.62 10.76
CA GLU A 249 -5.78 -5.05 12.02
C GLU A 249 -5.82 -3.52 11.97
N ALA A 250 -4.76 -2.88 11.50
CA ALA A 250 -4.65 -1.42 11.46
C ALA A 250 -5.74 -0.76 10.58
N VAL A 251 -6.10 -1.41 9.47
CA VAL A 251 -7.07 -0.85 8.50
C VAL A 251 -8.50 -1.40 8.69
N ALA A 252 -8.70 -2.35 9.60
CA ALA A 252 -10.03 -2.82 9.98
C ALA A 252 -10.78 -1.80 10.83
N ALA A 253 -10.11 -1.19 11.82
CA ALA A 253 -10.71 -0.19 12.71
C ALA A 253 -11.35 1.01 11.97
N PRO A 254 -10.70 1.63 10.97
CA PRO A 254 -11.33 2.69 10.18
C PRO A 254 -12.31 2.17 9.11
N GLY A 255 -12.53 0.86 9.02
CA GLY A 255 -13.50 0.24 8.11
C GLY A 255 -13.01 0.10 6.66
N TRP A 256 -11.71 0.16 6.42
CA TRP A 256 -11.13 0.13 5.07
C TRP A 256 -10.84 -1.29 4.58
N LEU A 257 -10.62 -2.25 5.48
CA LEU A 257 -10.33 -3.64 5.09
C LEU A 257 -11.48 -4.25 4.27
N ARG A 258 -11.14 -4.90 3.16
CA ARG A 258 -12.03 -5.74 2.36
C ARG A 258 -11.36 -7.07 2.10
N LEU A 259 -11.77 -8.10 2.84
CA LEU A 259 -11.40 -9.48 2.55
C LEU A 259 -12.51 -10.10 1.69
N GLY A 260 -12.32 -10.08 0.37
CA GLY A 260 -13.27 -10.63 -0.59
C GLY A 260 -13.11 -12.14 -0.72
N VAL A 261 -14.16 -12.90 -0.47
CA VAL A 261 -14.13 -14.37 -0.42
C VAL A 261 -15.01 -14.94 -1.52
N LEU A 262 -14.42 -15.78 -2.38
CA LEU A 262 -15.16 -16.58 -3.35
C LEU A 262 -15.35 -17.99 -2.79
N ASP A 263 -16.60 -18.35 -2.50
CA ASP A 263 -17.04 -19.67 -2.07
C ASP A 263 -17.52 -20.48 -3.28
N VAL A 264 -17.09 -21.75 -3.36
CA VAL A 264 -17.61 -22.73 -4.30
C VAL A 264 -17.98 -24.00 -3.53
N ASP A 265 -19.27 -24.34 -3.58
CA ASP A 265 -19.86 -25.51 -2.91
C ASP A 265 -19.61 -25.57 -1.39
N GLY A 266 -19.42 -24.42 -0.72
CA GLY A 266 -19.12 -24.35 0.71
C GLY A 266 -17.63 -24.34 1.06
N GLU A 267 -16.73 -24.23 0.08
CA GLU A 267 -15.30 -24.01 0.29
C GLU A 267 -14.87 -22.62 -0.20
N ASP A 268 -14.15 -21.87 0.66
CA ASP A 268 -13.50 -20.60 0.30
C ASP A 268 -12.33 -20.85 -0.66
N VAL A 269 -12.57 -20.81 -1.96
CA VAL A 269 -11.57 -21.17 -2.99
C VAL A 269 -10.69 -19.99 -3.43
N ALA A 270 -11.06 -18.76 -3.11
CA ALA A 270 -10.20 -17.60 -3.32
C ALA A 270 -10.46 -16.52 -2.26
N VAL A 271 -9.40 -15.80 -1.90
CA VAL A 271 -9.45 -14.64 -1.00
C VAL A 271 -8.70 -13.49 -1.66
N LEU A 272 -9.36 -12.35 -1.77
CA LEU A 272 -8.78 -11.06 -2.13
C LEU A 272 -8.51 -10.28 -0.84
N PHE A 273 -7.30 -9.76 -0.73
CA PHE A 273 -6.91 -8.83 0.32
C PHE A 273 -6.91 -7.43 -0.28
N ALA A 274 -7.88 -6.60 0.10
CA ALA A 274 -8.13 -5.32 -0.53
C ALA A 274 -8.50 -4.23 0.48
N PHE A 275 -8.50 -2.99 0.00
CA PHE A 275 -8.77 -1.81 0.81
C PHE A 275 -9.73 -0.86 0.12
N ALA A 276 -10.83 -0.50 0.78
CA ALA A 276 -11.74 0.56 0.36
C ALA A 276 -11.34 1.88 1.02
N TYR A 277 -10.86 2.85 0.23
CA TYR A 277 -10.43 4.16 0.71
C TYR A 277 -10.85 5.26 -0.27
N GLU A 278 -11.62 6.24 0.21
CA GLU A 278 -12.06 7.44 -0.55
C GLU A 278 -12.64 7.15 -1.95
N GLY A 279 -13.38 6.05 -2.07
CA GLY A 279 -14.03 5.62 -3.32
C GLY A 279 -13.15 4.81 -4.26
N THR A 280 -11.98 4.37 -3.81
CA THR A 280 -11.10 3.42 -4.49
C THR A 280 -11.09 2.09 -3.75
N LEU A 281 -11.20 0.97 -4.46
CA LEU A 281 -10.89 -0.37 -3.96
C LEU A 281 -9.52 -0.79 -4.49
N ALA A 282 -8.49 -0.79 -3.62
CA ALA A 282 -7.12 -1.19 -3.93
C ALA A 282 -6.90 -2.67 -3.66
N LEU A 283 -6.51 -3.43 -4.69
CA LEU A 283 -6.41 -4.90 -4.66
C LEU A 283 -4.99 -5.32 -4.31
N TYR A 284 -4.68 -5.28 -3.02
CA TYR A 284 -3.33 -5.47 -2.49
C TYR A 284 -2.75 -6.87 -2.72
N ASN A 285 -3.56 -7.90 -2.52
CA ASN A 285 -3.11 -9.26 -2.84
C ASN A 285 -4.27 -10.22 -3.09
N ALA A 286 -3.95 -11.39 -3.61
CA ALA A 286 -4.94 -12.42 -3.91
C ALA A 286 -4.34 -13.82 -3.80
N ALA A 287 -5.06 -14.69 -3.08
CA ALA A 287 -4.77 -16.11 -2.99
C ALA A 287 -5.94 -16.91 -3.57
N TYR A 288 -5.66 -18.00 -4.28
CA TYR A 288 -6.69 -18.85 -4.86
C TYR A 288 -6.25 -20.31 -4.88
N ASP A 289 -7.22 -21.22 -4.89
CA ASP A 289 -6.96 -22.64 -4.93
C ASP A 289 -6.37 -23.02 -6.31
N PRO A 290 -5.10 -23.46 -6.37
CA PRO A 290 -4.47 -23.81 -7.64
C PRO A 290 -5.10 -25.04 -8.30
N THR A 291 -5.80 -25.90 -7.55
CA THR A 291 -6.51 -27.05 -8.13
C THR A 291 -7.68 -26.63 -9.02
N LEU A 292 -8.21 -25.42 -8.82
CA LEU A 292 -9.28 -24.82 -9.62
C LEU A 292 -8.77 -23.79 -10.63
N ALA A 293 -7.46 -23.71 -10.87
CA ALA A 293 -6.87 -22.77 -11.83
C ALA A 293 -7.46 -22.92 -13.24
N ALA A 294 -7.79 -24.16 -13.65
CA ALA A 294 -8.44 -24.45 -14.93
C ALA A 294 -9.82 -23.76 -15.09
N LEU A 295 -10.49 -23.42 -13.97
CA LEU A 295 -11.75 -22.67 -13.95
C LEU A 295 -11.55 -21.16 -13.95
N SER A 296 -10.31 -20.68 -13.82
CA SER A 296 -9.95 -19.26 -13.74
C SER A 296 -10.52 -18.55 -12.50
N VAL A 297 -10.51 -19.24 -11.35
CA VAL A 297 -11.07 -18.74 -10.08
C VAL A 297 -10.54 -17.37 -9.67
N GLY A 298 -9.26 -17.05 -9.91
CA GLY A 298 -8.71 -15.73 -9.63
C GLY A 298 -9.41 -14.61 -10.40
N VAL A 299 -9.46 -14.73 -11.74
CA VAL A 299 -10.13 -13.73 -12.61
C VAL A 299 -11.62 -13.62 -12.30
N VAL A 300 -12.28 -14.75 -12.05
CA VAL A 300 -13.71 -14.75 -11.69
C VAL A 300 -13.92 -14.08 -10.32
N CYS A 301 -13.02 -14.28 -9.35
CA CYS A 301 -13.05 -13.59 -8.06
C CYS A 301 -12.99 -12.07 -8.23
N HIS A 302 -12.08 -11.56 -9.07
CA HIS A 302 -12.05 -10.12 -9.41
C HIS A 302 -13.37 -9.63 -10.03
N ALA A 303 -14.00 -10.42 -10.91
CA ALA A 303 -15.29 -10.05 -11.51
C ALA A 303 -16.39 -9.87 -10.45
N TYR A 304 -16.47 -10.78 -9.46
CA TYR A 304 -17.41 -10.63 -8.35
C TYR A 304 -17.03 -9.47 -7.42
N ALA A 305 -15.74 -9.24 -7.19
CA ALA A 305 -15.27 -8.10 -6.40
C ALA A 305 -15.64 -6.76 -7.05
N ILE A 306 -15.49 -6.64 -8.37
CA ILE A 306 -15.96 -5.47 -9.13
C ILE A 306 -17.47 -5.28 -8.96
N ARG A 307 -18.25 -6.35 -9.05
CA ARG A 307 -19.70 -6.30 -8.82
C ARG A 307 -20.05 -5.82 -7.40
N SER A 308 -19.34 -6.32 -6.38
CA SER A 308 -19.53 -5.89 -4.99
C SER A 308 -19.16 -4.42 -4.80
N ALA A 309 -18.01 -4.00 -5.35
CA ALA A 309 -17.49 -2.65 -5.26
C ALA A 309 -18.48 -1.62 -5.86
N LEU A 310 -19.08 -1.94 -7.01
CA LEU A 310 -20.13 -1.13 -7.63
C LEU A 310 -21.34 -0.96 -6.70
N GLY A 311 -21.75 -2.02 -6.00
CA GLY A 311 -22.83 -1.97 -5.01
C GLY A 311 -22.50 -1.11 -3.78
N GLU A 312 -21.22 -0.97 -3.44
CA GLU A 312 -20.71 -0.10 -2.37
C GLU A 312 -20.48 1.36 -2.82
N GLY A 313 -20.70 1.68 -4.11
CA GLY A 313 -20.44 3.02 -4.65
C GLY A 313 -18.97 3.34 -4.90
N ILE A 314 -18.11 2.32 -4.97
CA ILE A 314 -16.71 2.47 -5.35
C ILE A 314 -16.63 2.94 -6.82
N ARG A 315 -15.75 3.91 -7.07
CA ARG A 315 -15.57 4.57 -8.37
C ARG A 315 -14.32 4.09 -9.10
N THR A 316 -13.30 3.68 -8.35
CA THR A 316 -12.03 3.20 -8.91
C THR A 316 -11.73 1.81 -8.38
N TYR A 317 -11.39 0.89 -9.29
CA TYR A 317 -10.85 -0.41 -8.96
C TYR A 317 -9.35 -0.38 -9.31
N ASP A 318 -8.50 -0.36 -8.30
CA ASP A 318 -7.05 -0.23 -8.44
C ASP A 318 -6.40 -1.61 -8.30
N LEU A 319 -5.79 -2.11 -9.39
CA LEU A 319 -5.14 -3.41 -9.43
C LEU A 319 -3.67 -3.34 -9.01
N LEU A 320 -3.19 -2.14 -8.65
CA LEU A 320 -1.87 -1.87 -8.11
C LEU A 320 -0.74 -2.38 -8.99
N ARG A 321 0.48 -2.48 -8.45
CA ARG A 321 1.71 -2.71 -9.20
C ARG A 321 1.67 -3.99 -10.03
N GLY A 322 2.21 -3.91 -11.25
CA GLY A 322 2.42 -5.05 -12.14
C GLY A 322 1.55 -5.02 -13.39
N ASP A 323 2.05 -5.65 -14.44
CA ASP A 323 1.48 -5.68 -15.79
C ASP A 323 0.87 -7.05 -16.14
N GLU A 324 0.35 -7.77 -15.15
CA GLU A 324 -0.22 -9.09 -15.39
C GLU A 324 -1.38 -9.01 -16.41
N PRO A 325 -1.39 -9.85 -17.47
CA PRO A 325 -2.33 -9.73 -18.58
C PRO A 325 -3.81 -9.68 -18.17
N TYR A 326 -4.17 -10.38 -17.08
CA TYR A 326 -5.55 -10.42 -16.61
C TYR A 326 -6.08 -9.05 -16.15
N LYS A 327 -5.19 -8.12 -15.74
CA LYS A 327 -5.59 -6.76 -15.35
C LYS A 327 -6.20 -6.01 -16.54
N TYR A 328 -5.60 -6.16 -17.71
CA TYR A 328 -6.08 -5.54 -18.95
C TYR A 328 -7.29 -6.29 -19.53
N ASP A 329 -7.37 -7.63 -19.38
CA ASP A 329 -8.59 -8.40 -19.68
C ASP A 329 -9.80 -7.89 -18.87
N LEU A 330 -9.57 -7.30 -17.68
CA LEU A 330 -10.60 -6.67 -16.86
C LEU A 330 -10.90 -5.21 -17.26
N GLY A 331 -10.23 -4.68 -18.28
CA GLY A 331 -10.41 -3.32 -18.79
C GLY A 331 -9.58 -2.25 -18.11
N ALA A 332 -8.55 -2.63 -17.34
CA ALA A 332 -7.66 -1.67 -16.70
C ALA A 332 -6.79 -0.93 -17.73
N THR A 333 -6.44 0.31 -17.41
CA THR A 333 -5.52 1.14 -18.17
C THR A 333 -4.33 1.53 -17.30
N ASP A 334 -3.16 1.64 -17.92
CA ASP A 334 -1.94 1.97 -17.20
C ASP A 334 -1.99 3.34 -16.54
N ARG A 335 -1.58 3.36 -15.28
CA ARG A 335 -0.86 4.46 -14.65
C ARG A 335 0.57 4.03 -14.43
N TRP A 336 1.48 4.99 -14.34
CA TRP A 336 2.88 4.70 -14.12
C TRP A 336 3.29 5.18 -12.74
N LEU A 337 4.03 4.32 -12.05
CA LEU A 337 4.82 4.73 -10.90
C LEU A 337 6.26 4.90 -11.37
N VAL A 338 6.87 6.02 -11.00
CA VAL A 338 8.22 6.39 -11.38
C VAL A 338 9.19 6.22 -10.23
N ARG A 339 10.46 6.10 -10.58
CA ARG A 339 11.61 6.28 -9.70
C ARG A 339 12.22 7.65 -9.97
N ILE A 340 12.46 8.42 -8.92
CA ILE A 340 13.32 9.60 -8.93
C ILE A 340 14.64 9.19 -8.31
N GLU A 341 15.70 9.18 -9.10
CA GLU A 341 17.05 8.91 -8.64
C GLU A 341 17.88 10.18 -8.76
N ALA A 342 18.55 10.58 -7.68
CA ALA A 342 19.43 11.72 -7.70
C ALA A 342 20.75 11.40 -7.00
N THR A 343 21.86 11.70 -7.65
CA THR A 343 23.19 11.55 -7.06
C THR A 343 23.90 12.88 -7.02
N ARG A 344 24.64 13.10 -5.94
CA ARG A 344 25.54 14.23 -5.82
C ARG A 344 26.97 13.75 -6.03
N PRO A 345 27.72 14.30 -7.00
CA PRO A 345 29.11 13.93 -7.24
C PRO A 345 30.05 14.37 -6.11
#